data_AF-A0AAU7C6Y0-F1
#
_entry.id   AF-A0AAU7C6Y0-F1
#
_cell.length_a   1.000
_cell.length_b   1.000
_cell.length_c   1.000
_cell.angle_alpha   90.00
_cell.angle_beta   90.00
_cell.angle_gamma   90.00
#
_symmetry.space_group_name_H-M   'P 1'
#
loop_
_entity.id
_entity.type
_entity.pdbx_description
1 polymer ?
#
loop_
_entity_poly.entity_id
_entity_poly.type
_entity_poly.pdbx_seq_one_letter_code
_entity_poly.pdbx_strand_id
1 'polypeptide(L)'
;MALAASATTVAETVDYAKQIKPILSARCYSCHGALKQKSKFRTDSVKSLTAGGDSESAVEPGKSDESLLIERIMEEGPGRMPPPGDREALSADQIRLIKA
;
A
#
# COMPACT_ATOMS: atom_id res chain seq x y z
N MET A 1 -4.40 9.89 -44.03
CA MET A 1 -5.00 10.48 -42.80
C MET A 1 -5.33 9.34 -41.86
N ALA A 2 -4.59 9.16 -40.76
CA ALA A 2 -4.96 8.20 -39.72
C ALA A 2 -5.02 8.99 -38.41
N LEU A 3 -6.23 9.14 -37.87
CA LEU A 3 -6.44 9.72 -36.55
C LEU A 3 -6.12 8.63 -35.51
N ALA A 4 -5.09 8.85 -34.71
CA ALA A 4 -4.88 8.10 -33.48
C ALA A 4 -5.80 8.67 -32.39
N ALA A 5 -6.73 7.87 -31.90
CA ALA A 5 -7.53 8.20 -30.73
C ALA A 5 -6.68 7.92 -29.49
N SER A 6 -6.20 8.99 -28.83
CA SER A 6 -5.60 8.89 -27.51
C SER A 6 -6.68 8.54 -26.49
N ALA A 7 -6.59 7.35 -25.90
CA ALA A 7 -7.36 7.00 -24.72
C ALA A 7 -6.80 7.77 -23.52
N THR A 8 -7.37 8.92 -23.21
CA THR A 8 -7.19 9.55 -21.90
C THR A 8 -7.93 8.69 -20.88
N THR A 9 -7.19 7.84 -20.18
CA THR A 9 -7.67 7.24 -18.94
C THR A 9 -7.93 8.37 -17.95
N VAL A 10 -9.20 8.63 -17.67
CA VAL A 10 -9.59 9.39 -16.47
C VAL A 10 -9.04 8.58 -15.30
N ALA A 11 -8.01 9.10 -14.62
CA ALA A 11 -7.57 8.53 -13.36
C ALA A 11 -8.74 8.67 -12.39
N GLU A 12 -9.47 7.58 -12.16
CA GLU A 12 -10.52 7.52 -11.16
C GLU A 12 -9.89 7.87 -9.81
N THR A 13 -10.33 8.96 -9.19
CA THR A 13 -9.81 9.39 -7.90
C THR A 13 -10.11 8.34 -6.85
N VAL A 14 -9.07 7.73 -6.29
CA VAL A 14 -9.20 6.72 -5.24
C VAL A 14 -9.72 7.36 -3.95
N ASP A 15 -10.83 6.84 -3.42
CA ASP A 15 -11.37 7.22 -2.12
C ASP A 15 -10.67 6.42 -1.02
N TYR A 16 -9.76 7.08 -0.29
CA TYR A 16 -9.00 6.43 0.78
C TYR A 16 -9.91 5.73 1.81
N ALA A 17 -11.01 6.36 2.22
CA ALA A 17 -11.84 5.84 3.29
C ALA A 17 -12.62 4.58 2.86
N LYS A 18 -13.05 4.53 1.60
CA LYS A 18 -13.84 3.42 1.05
C LYS A 18 -13.00 2.31 0.42
N GLN A 19 -11.87 2.64 -0.18
CA GLN A 19 -11.10 1.70 -1.00
C GLN A 19 -9.81 1.28 -0.31
N ILE A 20 -9.08 2.18 0.35
CA ILE A 20 -7.74 1.89 0.90
C ILE A 20 -7.80 1.44 2.36
N LYS A 21 -8.48 2.21 3.20
CA LYS A 21 -8.57 1.94 4.65
C LYS A 21 -9.08 0.53 4.96
N PRO A 22 -10.10 -0.03 4.26
CA PRO A 22 -10.53 -1.40 4.52
C PRO A 22 -9.45 -2.44 4.20
N ILE A 23 -8.66 -2.22 3.14
CA ILE A 23 -7.55 -3.11 2.78
C ILE A 23 -6.49 -3.10 3.89
N LEU A 24 -6.04 -1.91 4.31
CA LEU A 24 -5.05 -1.77 5.37
C LEU A 24 -5.54 -2.35 6.70
N SER A 25 -6.82 -2.14 7.02
CA SER A 25 -7.44 -2.70 8.23
C SER A 25 -7.46 -4.23 8.21
N ALA A 26 -7.80 -4.84 7.07
CA ALA A 26 -7.89 -6.29 6.94
C ALA A 26 -6.52 -6.97 6.87
N ARG A 27 -5.52 -6.33 6.27
CA ARG A 27 -4.22 -6.95 5.96
C ARG A 27 -3.10 -6.55 6.92
N CYS A 28 -3.12 -5.34 7.46
CA CYS A 28 -1.93 -4.75 8.11
C CYS A 28 -2.10 -4.50 9.62
N TYR A 29 -3.31 -4.14 10.08
CA TYR A 29 -3.47 -3.56 11.43
C TYR A 29 -3.15 -4.48 12.60
N SER A 30 -3.22 -5.81 12.45
CA SER A 30 -2.89 -6.69 13.58
C SER A 30 -1.42 -6.65 13.99
N CYS A 31 -0.54 -6.22 13.08
CA CYS A 31 0.90 -6.14 13.32
C CYS A 31 1.44 -4.71 13.20
N HIS A 32 0.76 -3.85 12.43
CA HIS A 32 1.13 -2.46 12.17
C HIS A 32 -0.08 -1.52 12.41
N GLY A 33 -0.71 -1.63 13.58
CA GLY A 33 -1.85 -0.81 14.00
C GLY A 33 -1.69 -0.32 15.43
N ALA A 34 -2.71 0.33 15.99
CA ALA A 34 -2.62 0.93 17.32
C ALA A 34 -2.17 -0.06 18.43
N LEU A 35 -2.67 -1.30 18.38
CA LEU A 35 -2.44 -2.31 19.41
C LEU A 35 -1.08 -3.02 19.27
N LYS A 36 -0.51 -3.06 18.08
CA LYS A 36 0.79 -3.69 17.81
C LYS A 36 1.49 -2.92 16.70
N GLN A 37 2.70 -2.45 17.00
CA GLN A 37 3.49 -1.59 16.13
C GLN A 37 4.81 -2.28 15.81
N LYS A 38 4.75 -3.40 15.09
CA LYS A 38 5.95 -4.11 14.63
C LYS A 38 6.79 -3.13 13.81
N SER A 39 8.09 -3.14 14.06
CA SER A 39 9.04 -2.18 13.48
C SER A 39 8.71 -0.71 13.76
N LYS A 40 8.05 -0.42 14.89
CA LYS A 40 7.56 0.92 15.27
C LYS A 40 6.68 1.60 14.22
N PHE A 41 6.03 0.80 13.36
CA PHE A 41 5.30 1.28 12.19
C PHE A 41 3.80 1.04 12.32
N ARG A 42 3.01 2.02 11.86
CA ARG A 42 1.55 1.99 11.81
C ARG A 42 1.02 2.31 10.42
N THR A 43 0.07 1.51 9.96
CA THR A 43 -0.62 1.68 8.67
C THR A 43 -1.97 2.38 8.81
N ASP A 44 -2.45 2.60 10.03
CA ASP A 44 -3.71 3.30 10.32
C ASP A 44 -3.54 4.82 10.49
N SER A 45 -2.33 5.34 10.24
CA SER A 45 -1.97 6.74 10.42
C SER A 45 -1.15 7.23 9.24
N VAL A 46 -1.67 8.25 8.54
CA VAL A 46 -0.94 8.91 7.44
C VAL A 46 0.43 9.39 7.88
N LYS A 47 0.52 9.98 9.08
CA LYS A 47 1.80 10.42 9.66
C LYS A 47 2.80 9.28 9.77
N SER A 48 2.37 8.09 10.17
CA SER A 48 3.27 6.94 10.29
C SER A 48 3.60 6.33 8.93
N LEU A 49 2.66 6.35 7.97
CA LEU A 49 2.94 5.92 6.59
C LEU A 49 4.08 6.72 5.96
N THR A 50 4.07 8.05 6.13
CA THR A 50 5.11 8.93 5.56
C THR A 50 6.39 9.01 6.40
N ALA A 51 6.30 8.82 7.72
CA ALA A 51 7.48 8.86 8.60
C ALA A 51 8.16 7.50 8.79
N GLY A 52 7.54 6.43 8.26
CA GLY A 52 8.01 5.07 8.47
C GLY A 52 7.98 4.65 9.95
N GLY A 53 8.94 3.80 10.31
CA GLY A 53 9.10 3.21 11.63
C GLY A 53 10.59 3.05 11.92
N ASP A 54 11.06 1.81 12.00
CA ASP A 54 12.52 1.53 11.99
C ASP A 54 13.17 1.76 10.61
N SER A 55 12.35 1.99 9.56
CA SER A 55 12.77 2.45 8.24
C SER A 55 12.35 3.90 8.02
N GLU A 56 13.05 4.65 7.16
CA GLU A 56 12.86 6.09 6.97
C GLU A 56 11.44 6.48 6.52
N SER A 57 10.92 5.84 5.48
CA SER A 57 9.58 6.12 4.95
C SER A 57 8.99 4.86 4.34
N ALA A 58 7.71 4.61 4.62
CA ALA A 58 6.99 3.50 4.00
C ALA A 58 6.24 3.94 2.73
N VAL A 59 5.83 5.20 2.65
CA VAL A 59 5.08 5.77 1.53
C VAL A 59 5.70 7.10 1.15
N GLU A 60 6.15 7.18 -0.10
CA GLU A 60 6.62 8.39 -0.76
C GLU A 60 5.46 9.04 -1.54
N PRO A 61 4.90 10.17 -1.07
CA PRO A 61 3.76 10.81 -1.73
C PRO A 61 4.07 11.18 -3.19
N GLY A 62 3.23 10.73 -4.12
CA GLY A 62 3.40 10.96 -5.55
C GLY A 62 4.42 10.04 -6.23
N LYS A 63 5.06 9.13 -5.49
CA LYS A 63 6.08 8.20 -5.97
C LYS A 63 5.81 6.78 -5.45
N SER A 64 4.66 6.23 -5.82
CA SER A 64 4.24 4.91 -5.31
C SER A 64 5.24 3.80 -5.65
N ASP A 65 5.85 3.83 -6.84
CA ASP A 65 6.88 2.87 -7.24
C ASP A 65 8.19 2.96 -6.43
N GLU A 66 8.48 4.11 -5.81
CA GLU A 66 9.64 4.30 -4.92
C GLU A 66 9.30 4.01 -3.45
N SER A 67 8.03 3.67 -3.14
CA SER A 67 7.57 3.47 -1.77
C SER A 67 7.88 2.07 -1.26
N LEU A 68 8.55 1.98 -0.11
CA LEU A 68 8.87 0.70 0.54
C LEU A 68 7.63 -0.16 0.81
N LEU A 69 6.47 0.44 1.10
CA LEU A 69 5.21 -0.29 1.24
C LEU A 69 4.89 -1.11 -0.01
N ILE A 70 5.07 -0.53 -1.21
CA ILE A 70 4.79 -1.19 -2.48
C ILE A 70 5.79 -2.33 -2.72
N GLU A 71 7.06 -2.10 -2.44
CA GLU A 71 8.09 -3.14 -2.50
C GLU A 71 7.70 -4.36 -1.66
N ARG A 72 7.32 -4.15 -0.39
CA ARG A 72 7.00 -5.25 0.52
C ARG A 72 5.72 -6.00 0.17
N ILE A 73 4.69 -5.33 -0.36
CA ILE A 73 3.44 -6.03 -0.75
C ILE A 73 3.56 -6.76 -2.09
N MET A 74 4.56 -6.41 -2.91
CA MET A 74 4.84 -7.06 -4.20
C MET A 74 5.94 -8.13 -4.11
N GLU A 75 6.68 -8.20 -3.00
CA GLU A 75 7.70 -9.22 -2.78
C GLU A 75 7.06 -10.62 -2.68
N GLU A 76 7.76 -11.67 -3.13
CA GLU A 76 7.28 -13.06 -3.08
C GLU A 76 7.99 -13.91 -2.00
N GLY A 77 8.98 -13.32 -1.33
CA GLY A 77 9.86 -13.97 -0.35
C GLY A 77 9.40 -13.85 1.10
N PRO A 78 10.26 -14.22 2.06
CA PRO A 78 9.97 -14.10 3.50
C PRO A 78 9.81 -12.66 3.98
N GLY A 79 10.31 -11.68 3.20
CA GLY A 79 10.13 -10.24 3.46
C GLY A 79 8.75 -9.69 3.07
N ARG A 80 7.95 -10.47 2.34
CA ARG A 80 6.61 -10.09 1.87
C ARG A 80 5.71 -9.64 3.02
N MET A 81 4.90 -8.63 2.73
CA MET A 81 3.83 -8.17 3.61
C MET A 81 2.44 -8.36 2.96
N PRO A 82 1.47 -8.97 3.66
CA PRO A 82 1.64 -9.69 4.92
C PRO A 82 2.57 -10.91 4.81
N PRO A 83 3.21 -11.33 5.92
CA PRO A 83 4.09 -12.50 5.91
C PRO A 83 3.35 -13.76 5.46
N PRO A 84 4.01 -14.66 4.69
CA PRO A 84 3.44 -15.95 4.34
C PRO A 84 2.98 -16.71 5.61
N GLY A 85 1.75 -17.24 5.58
CA GLY A 85 1.16 -17.97 6.70
C GLY A 85 0.44 -17.10 7.74
N ASP A 86 0.79 -15.82 7.87
CA ASP A 86 0.10 -14.91 8.78
C ASP A 86 -1.23 -14.39 8.16
N ARG A 87 -1.21 -14.04 6.87
CA ARG A 87 -2.39 -13.65 6.08
C ARG A 87 -2.18 -13.90 4.58
N GLU A 88 -3.28 -13.87 3.83
CA GLU A 88 -3.23 -13.85 2.37
C GLU A 88 -2.54 -12.59 1.86
N ALA A 89 -1.80 -12.77 0.75
CA ALA A 89 -1.26 -11.67 -0.03
C ALA A 89 -2.39 -10.77 -0.55
N LEU A 90 -2.04 -9.52 -0.87
CA LEU A 90 -2.96 -8.61 -1.52
C LEU A 90 -3.26 -9.10 -2.95
N SER A 91 -4.49 -8.93 -3.40
CA SER A 91 -4.81 -9.17 -4.81
C SER A 91 -4.18 -8.10 -5.70
N ALA A 92 -4.04 -8.41 -6.99
CA ALA A 92 -3.57 -7.43 -7.98
C ALA A 92 -4.38 -6.13 -7.95
N ASP A 93 -5.70 -6.22 -7.77
CA ASP A 93 -6.59 -5.05 -7.69
C ASP A 93 -6.34 -4.22 -6.44
N GLN A 94 -6.10 -4.87 -5.29
CA GLN A 94 -5.75 -4.18 -4.05
C GLN A 94 -4.41 -3.46 -4.16
N ILE A 95 -3.42 -4.10 -4.79
CA ILE A 95 -2.12 -3.48 -5.06
C ILE A 95 -2.29 -2.28 -5.99
N ARG A 96 -3.08 -2.40 -7.08
CA ARG A 96 -3.37 -1.28 -7.98
C ARG A 96 -4.00 -0.10 -7.24
N LEU A 97 -4.96 -0.36 -6.35
CA LEU A 97 -5.59 0.70 -5.56
C LEU A 97 -4.59 1.41 -4.64
N ILE A 98 -3.69 0.68 -3.97
CA ILE A 98 -2.68 1.28 -3.08
C ILE A 98 -1.62 2.05 -3.87
N LYS A 99 -1.34 1.66 -5.13
CA LYS A 99 -0.37 2.33 -6.01
C LYS A 99 -0.87 3.60 -6.69
N ALA A 100 -2.19 3.76 -6.84
CA ALA A 100 -2.83 4.86 -7.56
C ALA A 100 -2.73 6.19 -6.79
#